data_AF-A0AAJ1KIL5-F1
#
_entry.id   AF-A0AAJ1KIL5-F1
#
_cell.length_a   1.000
_cell.length_b   1.000
_cell.length_c   1.000
_cell.angle_alpha   90.00
_cell.angle_beta   90.00
_cell.angle_gamma   90.00
#
_symmetry.space_group_name_H-M   'P 1'
#
loop_
_entity.id
_entity.type
_entity.pdbx_description
1 polymer ?
#
loop_
_entity_poly.entity_id
_entity_poly.type
_entity_poly.pdbx_seq_one_letter_code
_entity_poly.pdbx_strand_id
1 'polypeptide(L)' 'MSDEIRLPKPDYATSVGVQHHVCEHDGCSKDAGWGFAKPKQASHWFCFEHRGEGEKFL' A
#
# COMPACT_ATOMS: atom_id res chain seq x y z
N MET A 1 -22.60 8.14 -38.68
CA MET A 1 -22.69 7.61 -37.31
C MET A 1 -21.48 6.70 -37.10
N SER A 2 -20.38 7.24 -36.64
CA SER A 2 -19.18 6.46 -36.34
C SER A 2 -18.49 7.10 -35.15
N ASP A 3 -18.88 6.68 -33.96
CA ASP A 3 -18.14 6.94 -32.74
C ASP A 3 -17.96 5.59 -32.05
N GLU A 4 -16.82 4.94 -32.33
CA GLU A 4 -16.39 3.74 -31.63
C GLU A 4 -15.05 4.02 -30.95
N ILE A 5 -15.10 4.80 -29.88
CA ILE A 5 -13.98 4.98 -28.95
C ILE A 5 -13.75 3.65 -28.24
N ARG A 6 -12.88 2.79 -28.82
CA ARG A 6 -12.39 1.57 -28.17
C ARG A 6 -11.45 1.96 -27.03
N LEU A 7 -11.99 2.13 -25.83
CA LEU A 7 -11.16 2.27 -24.62
C LEU A 7 -10.53 0.91 -24.29
N PRO A 8 -9.19 0.78 -24.21
CA PRO A 8 -8.57 -0.45 -23.75
C PRO A 8 -8.97 -0.66 -22.29
N LYS A 9 -9.55 -1.82 -21.97
CA LYS A 9 -9.77 -2.23 -20.58
C LYS A 9 -8.40 -2.48 -19.97
N PRO A 10 -7.96 -1.76 -18.92
CA PRO A 10 -6.79 -2.16 -18.17
C PRO A 10 -7.16 -3.42 -17.39
N ASP A 11 -6.69 -4.59 -17.84
CA ASP A 11 -6.98 -5.88 -17.23
C ASP A 11 -6.29 -6.09 -15.87
N TYR A 12 -5.43 -5.17 -15.43
CA TYR A 12 -4.85 -5.17 -14.08
C TYR A 12 -4.66 -3.76 -13.53
N ALA A 13 -5.74 -2.97 -13.49
CA ALA A 13 -5.76 -1.88 -12.52
C ALA A 13 -6.05 -2.50 -11.15
N THR A 14 -5.01 -2.86 -10.38
CA THR A 14 -5.11 -2.92 -8.92
C THR A 14 -5.92 -1.70 -8.50
N SER A 15 -7.08 -1.92 -7.89
CA SER A 15 -8.08 -0.89 -7.62
C SER A 15 -7.39 0.36 -7.10
N VAL A 16 -7.68 1.52 -7.70
CA VAL A 16 -7.19 2.83 -7.26
C VAL A 16 -7.49 2.98 -5.77
N GLY A 17 -6.53 2.65 -4.91
CA GLY A 17 -6.73 2.52 -3.46
C GLY A 17 -6.03 1.35 -2.77
N VAL A 18 -5.64 0.28 -3.48
CA VAL A 18 -4.75 -0.76 -2.91
C VAL A 18 -3.33 -0.23 -2.99
N GLN A 19 -2.95 0.52 -1.96
CA GLN A 19 -1.56 0.85 -1.75
C GLN A 19 -0.86 -0.43 -1.28
N HIS A 20 -0.15 -1.09 -2.18
CA HIS A 20 0.80 -2.15 -1.82
C HIS A 20 1.96 -1.49 -1.08
N HIS A 21 1.77 -1.29 0.22
CA HIS A 21 2.86 -0.89 1.09
C HIS A 21 3.72 -2.11 1.36
N VAL A 22 5.03 -1.91 1.39
CA VAL A 22 6.01 -2.93 1.78
C VAL A 22 6.42 -2.70 3.22
N CYS A 23 6.75 -3.78 3.92
CA CYS A 23 7.25 -3.69 5.28
C CYS A 23 8.54 -2.86 5.34
N GLU A 24 8.58 -1.87 6.23
CA GLU A 24 9.78 -1.03 6.45
C GLU A 24 10.88 -1.70 7.28
N HIS A 25 10.68 -2.94 7.71
CA HIS A 25 11.70 -3.66 8.48
C HIS A 25 12.86 -4.07 7.56
N ASP A 26 14.10 -3.86 8.03
CA ASP A 26 15.30 -4.15 7.27
C ASP A 26 15.37 -5.66 6.94
N GLY A 27 15.44 -6.00 5.65
CA GLY A 27 15.39 -7.39 5.20
C GLY A 27 13.99 -8.01 5.14
N CYS A 28 12.92 -7.25 5.38
CA CYS A 28 11.54 -7.69 5.14
C CYS A 28 11.00 -7.12 3.82
N SER A 29 10.55 -8.00 2.92
CA SER A 29 9.93 -7.61 1.65
C SER A 29 8.48 -8.09 1.54
N LYS A 30 7.83 -8.31 2.68
CA LYS A 30 6.42 -8.74 2.75
C LYS A 30 5.49 -7.53 2.59
N ASP A 31 4.29 -7.77 2.09
CA ASP A 31 3.24 -6.75 2.04
C ASP A 31 2.86 -6.28 3.45
N ALA A 32 2.88 -4.96 3.64
CA ALA A 32 2.52 -4.29 4.87
C ALA A 32 1.04 -3.92 4.86
N GLY A 33 0.25 -4.71 5.59
CA GLY A 33 -1.18 -4.46 5.82
C GLY A 33 -1.47 -3.45 6.93
N TRP A 34 -0.47 -3.06 7.74
CA TRP A 34 -0.64 -2.14 8.87
C TRP A 34 0.10 -0.83 8.67
N GLY A 35 -0.66 0.26 8.65
CA GLY A 35 -0.15 1.63 8.60
C GLY A 35 -0.19 2.31 9.98
N PHE A 36 0.93 2.89 10.37
CA PHE A 36 1.15 3.63 11.61
C PHE A 36 1.32 5.10 11.25
N ALA A 37 0.22 5.85 11.26
CA ALA A 37 0.21 7.26 10.92
C ALA A 37 0.19 8.12 12.20
N LYS A 38 1.23 8.94 12.40
CA LYS A 38 1.30 9.94 13.48
C LYS A 38 0.96 11.34 12.94
N PRO A 39 0.31 12.20 13.74
CA PRO A 39 0.11 13.59 13.34
C PRO A 39 1.47 14.25 13.09
N LYS A 40 1.64 14.84 11.91
CA LYS A 40 2.88 15.50 11.46
C LYS A 40 4.08 14.58 11.18
N GLN A 41 3.88 13.26 11.05
CA GLN A 41 4.94 12.34 10.62
C GLN A 41 4.50 11.49 9.41
N ALA A 42 5.48 10.91 8.73
CA ALA A 42 5.22 9.97 7.65
C ALA A 42 4.49 8.73 8.20
N SER A 43 3.56 8.19 7.43
CA SER A 43 2.90 6.93 7.77
C SER A 43 3.90 5.80 7.59
N HIS A 44 4.15 5.05 8.66
CA HIS A 44 5.04 3.89 8.61
C HIS A 44 4.25 2.61 8.33
N TRP A 45 4.77 1.70 7.52
CA TRP A 45 4.05 0.49 7.15
C TRP A 45 4.81 -0.78 7.54
N PHE A 46 4.13 -1.70 8.24
CA PHE A 46 4.69 -2.96 8.69
C PHE A 46 3.79 -4.15 8.37
N CYS A 47 4.41 -5.32 8.18
CA CYS A 47 3.70 -6.60 8.06
C CYS A 47 3.19 -7.09 9.42
N PHE A 48 2.37 -8.15 9.43
CA PHE A 48 1.80 -8.69 10.67
C PHE A 48 2.86 -9.13 11.69
N GLU A 49 3.99 -9.68 11.24
CA GLU A 49 5.10 -10.11 12.12
C GLU A 49 5.84 -8.92 12.73
N HIS A 50 6.06 -7.85 11.95
CA HIS A 50 6.77 -6.65 12.41
C HIS A 50 5.83 -5.55 12.91
N ARG A 51 4.54 -5.85 13.11
CA ARG A 51 3.58 -4.85 13.64
C ARG A 51 4.05 -4.24 14.96
N GLY A 52 4.75 -5.02 15.80
CA GLY A 52 5.25 -4.56 17.10
C GLY A 52 6.35 -3.51 16.97
N GLU A 53 7.13 -3.55 15.88
CA GLU A 53 8.05 -2.46 15.57
C GLU A 53 7.31 -1.22 15.08
N GLY A 54 6.19 -1.43 14.38
CA GLY A 54 5.26 -0.38 14.02
C GLY A 54 4.61 0.30 15.22
N GLU A 55 4.30 -0.45 16.28
CA GLU A 55 3.65 0.06 17.50
C GLU A 55 4.48 1.14 18.21
N LYS A 56 5.80 1.22 18.01
CA LYS A 56 6.63 2.33 18.52
C LYS A 56 6.31 3.67 17.84
N PHE A 57 5.67 3.63 16.67
CA PHE A 57 5.22 4.78 15.90
C PHE A 57 3.76 5.15 16.19
N LEU A 58 3.09 4.56 17.18
CA LEU A 58 1.82 5.07 17.76
C LEU A 58 2.06 6.06 18.90
#